data_AF-A0A2V8RFH3-F1
#
_entry.id   AF-A0A2V8RFH3-F1
#
_cell.length_a   1.000
_cell.length_b   1.000
_cell.length_c   1.000
_cell.angle_alpha   90.00
_cell.angle_beta   90.00
_cell.angle_gamma   90.00
#
_symmetry.space_group_name_H-M   'P 1'
#
loop_
_entity.id
_entity.type
_entity.pdbx_description
1 polymer ?
#
loop_
_entity_poly.entity_id
_entity_poly.type
_entity_poly.pdbx_seq_one_letter_code
_entity_poly.pdbx_strand_id
1 'polypeptide(L)' 'MKNDWLTDFKEQCERSLQRSIEDRMRYGFNYVYKPVLDDAEWRSFDSMEEYRRWCRENLPEYLGYGELSDLQRRVLDET' A
#
# COMPACT_ATOMS: atom_id res chain seq x y z
N MET A 1 2.63 -24.32 18.84
CA MET A 1 3.51 -23.74 17.80
C MET A 1 3.37 -22.24 17.91
N LYS A 2 4.44 -21.48 18.13
CA LYS A 2 4.36 -20.02 18.01
C LYS A 2 4.03 -19.73 16.54
N ASN A 3 2.95 -19.01 16.26
CA ASN A 3 2.68 -18.51 14.91
C ASN A 3 3.79 -17.54 14.55
N ASP A 4 4.77 -18.01 13.77
CA ASP A 4 5.78 -17.15 13.17
C ASP A 4 5.19 -16.53 11.91
N TRP A 5 4.39 -15.49 12.13
CA TRP A 5 3.61 -14.82 11.08
C TRP A 5 4.49 -14.35 9.91
N LEU A 6 5.74 -13.97 10.19
CA LEU A 6 6.64 -13.45 9.18
C LEU A 6 7.15 -14.58 8.27
N THR A 7 7.47 -15.73 8.87
CA THR A 7 7.83 -16.93 8.10
C THR A 7 6.64 -17.42 7.29
N ASP A 8 5.45 -17.51 7.89
CA ASP A 8 4.22 -17.90 7.19
C ASP A 8 3.92 -16.96 6.00
N PHE A 9 4.10 -15.65 6.19
CA PHE A 9 3.91 -14.65 5.14
C PHE A 9 4.93 -14.81 4.01
N LYS A 10 6.21 -15.02 4.32
CA LYS A 10 7.26 -15.25 3.31
C LYS A 10 6.95 -16.48 2.46
N GLU A 11 6.60 -17.60 3.10
CA GLU A 11 6.25 -18.82 2.37
C GLU A 11 4.99 -18.62 1.49
N GLN A 12 4.00 -17.84 1.94
CA GLN A 12 2.84 -17.48 1.12
C GLN A 12 3.24 -16.66 -0.11
N CYS A 13 4.16 -15.71 0.03
CA CYS A 13 4.70 -14.93 -1.08
C CYS A 13 5.42 -15.84 -2.09
N GLU A 14 6.30 -16.73 -1.62
CA GLU A 14 7.00 -17.68 -2.47
C GLU A 14 6.04 -18.57 -3.26
N ARG A 15 5.03 -19.16 -2.60
CA ARG A 15 3.99 -19.96 -3.27
C ARG A 15 3.21 -19.15 -4.32
N SER A 16 2.92 -17.89 -4.03
CA SER A 16 2.21 -17.00 -4.98
C SER A 16 3.07 -16.69 -6.21
N LEU A 17 4.39 -16.58 -6.04
CA LEU A 17 5.37 -16.40 -7.12
C LEU A 17 5.62 -17.68 -7.93
N GLN A 18 5.13 -18.85 -7.52
CA GLN A 18 5.17 -20.07 -8.33
C GLN A 18 3.93 -20.22 -9.24
N ARG A 19 2.88 -19.43 -9.02
CA ARG A 19 1.65 -19.48 -9.84
C ARG A 19 1.91 -18.98 -11.26
N SER A 20 1.11 -19.45 -12.21
CA SER A 20 1.11 -18.91 -13.57
C SER A 20 0.79 -17.42 -13.58
N ILE A 21 1.20 -16.68 -14.61
CA ILE A 21 0.85 -15.26 -14.74
C ILE A 21 -0.67 -15.08 -14.79
N GLU A 22 -1.37 -15.98 -15.50
CA GLU A 22 -2.82 -16.00 -15.57
C GLU A 22 -3.45 -16.11 -14.17
N ASP A 23 -2.98 -17.05 -13.34
CA ASP A 23 -3.48 -17.21 -11.98
C ASP A 23 -3.16 -16.01 -11.08
N ARG A 24 -2.00 -15.38 -11.26
CA ARG A 24 -1.65 -14.15 -10.53
C ARG A 24 -2.57 -13.00 -10.93
N MET A 25 -2.89 -12.86 -12.21
CA MET A 25 -3.86 -11.86 -12.65
C MET A 25 -5.27 -12.19 -12.16
N ARG A 26 -5.64 -13.47 -12.11
CA ARG A 26 -6.97 -13.90 -11.69
C ARG A 26 -7.21 -13.73 -10.19
N TYR A 27 -6.21 -14.01 -9.37
CA TYR A 27 -6.35 -14.08 -7.90
C TYR A 27 -5.51 -13.06 -7.13
N GLY A 28 -4.59 -12.36 -7.78
CA GLY A 28 -3.66 -11.42 -7.14
C GLY A 28 -4.23 -10.02 -6.92
N PHE A 29 -5.32 -9.66 -7.61
CA PHE A 29 -6.02 -8.41 -7.36
C PHE A 29 -7.07 -8.57 -6.28
N ASN A 30 -7.09 -7.63 -5.35
CA ASN A 30 -8.11 -7.53 -4.32
C ASN A 30 -8.87 -6.21 -4.52
N TYR A 31 -10.21 -6.28 -4.54
CA TYR A 31 -11.07 -5.11 -4.47
C TYR A 31 -11.19 -4.67 -3.02
N VAL A 32 -10.36 -3.72 -2.64
CA VAL A 32 -10.37 -3.11 -1.31
C VAL A 32 -10.88 -1.70 -1.44
N TYR A 33 -11.88 -1.36 -0.61
CA TYR A 33 -12.30 0.02 -0.42
C TYR A 33 -11.14 0.85 0.13
N LYS A 34 -10.77 1.91 -0.60
CA LYS A 34 -9.75 2.88 -0.21
C LYS A 34 -10.45 4.09 0.39
N PRO A 35 -10.43 4.25 1.73
CA PRO A 35 -11.11 5.35 2.39
C PRO A 35 -10.73 6.69 1.79
N VAL A 36 -11.71 7.58 1.64
CA VAL A 36 -11.59 8.91 1.04
C VAL A 36 -11.34 8.87 -0.47
N LEU A 37 -10.42 8.05 -0.97
CA LEU A 37 -10.15 7.95 -2.41
C LEU A 37 -11.39 7.47 -3.19
N ASP A 38 -12.03 6.40 -2.72
CA ASP A 38 -13.19 5.82 -3.39
C ASP A 38 -14.50 6.60 -3.11
N ASP A 39 -14.48 7.58 -2.20
CA ASP A 39 -15.67 8.37 -1.81
C ASP A 39 -16.03 9.48 -2.79
N ALA A 40 -15.21 9.71 -3.81
CA ALA A 40 -15.51 10.66 -4.89
C ALA A 40 -14.94 10.15 -6.21
N GLU A 41 -15.65 10.42 -7.31
CA GLU A 41 -15.24 10.00 -8.65
C GLU A 41 -13.90 10.61 -9.09
N TRP A 42 -13.66 11.87 -8.74
CA TRP A 42 -12.43 12.58 -9.07
C TRP A 42 -12.16 13.74 -8.11
N ARG A 43 -10.90 14.17 -8.06
CA ARG A 43 -10.42 15.37 -7.38
C ARG A 43 -9.33 16.03 -8.23
N SER A 44 -9.30 17.36 -8.27
CA SER A 44 -8.26 18.14 -8.93
C SER A 44 -7.73 19.20 -7.96
N PHE A 45 -6.48 19.60 -8.16
CA PHE A 45 -5.80 20.60 -7.34
C PHE A 45 -5.10 21.59 -8.27
N ASP A 46 -5.02 22.85 -7.85
CA ASP A 46 -4.37 23.91 -8.66
C ASP A 46 -2.85 23.84 -8.55
N SER A 47 -2.32 23.09 -7.58
CA SER A 47 -0.89 22.87 -7.41
C SER A 47 -0.55 21.55 -6.73
N MET A 48 0.69 21.11 -6.90
CA MET A 48 1.23 19.95 -6.18
C MET A 48 1.36 20.18 -4.67
N GLU A 49 1.52 21.43 -4.23
CA GLU A 49 1.56 21.76 -2.80
C GLU A 49 0.19 21.53 -2.16
N GLU A 50 -0.86 22.02 -2.81
CA GLU A 50 -2.24 21.82 -2.36
C GLU A 50 -2.60 20.33 -2.32
N TYR A 51 -2.27 19.57 -3.38
CA TYR A 51 -2.44 18.13 -3.41
C TYR A 51 -1.74 17.43 -2.23
N ARG A 52 -0.46 17.72 -1.99
CA ARG A 52 0.29 17.11 -0.88
C ARG A 52 -0.28 17.47 0.48
N ARG A 53 -0.72 18.71 0.68
CA ARG A 53 -1.39 19.14 1.91
C ARG A 53 -2.67 18.36 2.12
N TRP A 54 -3.51 18.27 1.10
CA TRP A 54 -4.76 17.52 1.17
C TRP A 54 -4.51 16.04 1.49
N CYS A 55 -3.52 15.39 0.85
CA CYS A 55 -3.16 14.01 1.16
C CYS A 55 -2.80 13.80 2.63
N ARG A 56 -1.99 14.69 3.23
CA ARG A 56 -1.60 14.59 4.65
C ARG A 56 -2.78 14.77 5.61
N GLU A 57 -3.74 15.62 5.25
CA GLU A 57 -4.87 15.95 6.12
C GLU A 57 -6.02 14.94 6.02
N ASN A 58 -6.17 14.26 4.87
CA ASN A 58 -7.37 13.48 4.57
C ASN A 58 -7.12 11.99 4.35
N LEU A 59 -5.92 11.58 3.91
CA LEU A 59 -5.67 10.18 3.58
C LEU A 59 -5.07 9.40 4.78
N PRO A 60 -5.52 8.15 5.00
CA PRO A 60 -4.87 7.27 5.97
C PRO A 60 -3.38 7.05 5.66
N GLU A 61 -2.55 7.01 6.71
CA GLU A 61 -1.09 6.84 6.60
C GLU A 61 -0.69 5.59 5.79
N TYR A 62 -1.40 4.47 5.99
CA TYR A 62 -1.09 3.21 5.32
C TYR A 62 -1.24 3.25 3.79
N LEU A 63 -1.92 4.26 3.23
CA LEU A 63 -2.02 4.43 1.77
C LEU A 63 -0.75 5.03 1.15
N GLY A 64 0.16 5.60 1.95
CA GLY A 64 1.48 6.02 1.49
C GLY A 64 1.53 7.30 0.63
N TYR A 65 0.47 8.11 0.64
CA TYR A 65 0.43 9.40 -0.08
C TYR A 65 0.98 10.58 0.75
N GLY A 66 1.24 10.36 2.04
CA GLY A 66 1.77 11.36 2.97
C GLY A 66 3.30 11.35 3.05
N GLU A 67 3.83 11.96 4.11
CA GLU A 67 5.26 11.90 4.41
C GLU A 67 5.66 10.47 4.83
N LEU A 68 6.92 10.11 4.59
CA LEU A 68 7.47 8.85 5.07
C LEU A 68 7.36 8.77 6.60
N SER A 69 6.85 7.64 7.09
CA SER A 69 6.86 7.33 8.52
C SER A 69 8.30 7.13 9.00
N ASP A 70 8.51 7.25 10.31
CA ASP A 70 9.85 7.08 10.89
C ASP A 70 10.42 5.68 10.65
N LEU A 71 9.56 4.67 10.51
CA LEU A 71 9.98 3.33 10.13
C LEU A 71 10.46 3.30 8.68
N GLN A 72 9.71 3.92 7.77
CA GLN A 72 10.07 3.96 6.35
C GLN A 72 11.37 4.73 6.11
N ARG A 73 11.57 5.86 6.80
CA ARG A 73 12.84 6.61 6.75
C ARG A 73 14.02 5.76 7.19
N ARG A 74 13.90 5.11 8.36
CA ARG A 74 14.95 4.22 8.90
C ARG A 74 15.32 3.10 7.93
N VAL A 75 14.33 2.44 7.33
CA VAL A 75 14.58 1.36 6.36
C VAL A 75 15.31 1.88 5.12
N LEU A 76 14.94 3.06 4.62
CA LEU A 76 15.59 3.64 3.43
C LEU A 76 17.03 4.07 3.73
N ASP A 77 17.28 4.67 4.89
CA ASP A 77 18.62 5.13 5.32
C ASP A 77 19.57 3.95 5.63
N GLU A 78 19.04 2.76 5.87
CA GLU A 78 19.79 1.51 6.09
C GLU A 78 20.18 0.78 4.79
N THR A 79 19.75 1.27 3.61
CA THR A 79 20.04 0.71 2.27
C THR A 79 21.02 1.55 1.47
#